data_AF-A0A972V2B8-F1
#
_entry.id   AF-A0A972V2B8-F1
#
_cell.length_a   1.000
_cell.length_b   1.000
_cell.length_c   1.000
_cell.angle_alpha   90.00
_cell.angle_beta   90.00
_cell.angle_gamma   90.00
#
_symmetry.space_group_name_H-M   'P 1'
#
loop_
_entity.id
_entity.type
_entity.pdbx_description
1 polymer ?
#
loop_
_entity_poly.entity_id
_entity_poly.type
_entity_poly.pdbx_seq_one_letter_code
_entity_poly.pdbx_strand_id
1 'polypeptide(L)'
;LDPEYYAVVDLKNPKRILHALEICLMTGKPYSSFRSNTIKKRTFRIIKVGLNCERQILYNRINLRVDKMIENGLIDEAHGVYPNKHLNALNTVGYKELFASFDGKISQEEAIQQIKNNSRKYARKQLTWFRKDKSIQWFEPGESEKIIEYINSKV
;
A
#
# COMPACT_ATOMS: atom_id res chain seq x y z
N LEU A 1 -24.87 -3.77 18.03
CA LEU A 1 -24.92 -4.40 16.69
C LEU A 1 -23.95 -5.58 16.60
N ASP A 2 -22.70 -5.43 17.04
CA ASP A 2 -21.72 -6.54 17.03
C ASP A 2 -20.67 -6.39 18.16
N PRO A 3 -20.90 -6.97 19.35
CA PRO A 3 -19.96 -6.92 20.48
C PRO A 3 -18.66 -7.68 20.24
N GLU A 4 -18.70 -8.76 19.47
CA GLU A 4 -17.53 -9.58 19.16
C GLU A 4 -16.52 -8.79 18.32
N TYR A 5 -17.00 -8.11 17.28
CA TYR A 5 -16.13 -7.27 16.46
C TYR A 5 -15.61 -6.06 17.24
N TYR A 6 -16.43 -5.47 18.10
CA TYR A 6 -16.03 -4.34 18.96
C TYR A 6 -14.82 -4.69 19.85
N ALA A 7 -14.76 -5.91 20.39
CA ALA A 7 -13.66 -6.34 21.25
C ALA A 7 -12.31 -6.52 20.52
N VAL A 8 -12.34 -6.76 19.21
CA VAL A 8 -11.12 -7.07 18.42
C VAL A 8 -10.68 -5.94 17.48
N VAL A 9 -11.59 -5.02 17.13
CA VAL A 9 -11.29 -3.93 16.22
C VAL A 9 -10.48 -2.84 16.93
N ASP A 10 -9.57 -2.23 16.19
CA ASP A 10 -8.92 -0.99 16.63
C ASP A 10 -9.95 0.15 16.65
N LEU A 11 -10.40 0.53 17.84
CA LEU A 11 -11.39 1.59 18.05
C LEU A 11 -10.92 2.97 17.60
N LYS A 12 -9.61 3.16 17.39
CA LYS A 12 -9.06 4.41 16.83
C LYS A 12 -9.09 4.43 15.31
N ASN A 13 -9.61 3.39 14.65
CA ASN A 13 -9.75 3.31 13.21
C ASN A 13 -11.21 3.51 12.77
N PRO A 14 -11.66 4.77 12.59
CA PRO A 14 -13.07 5.06 12.29
C PRO A 14 -13.55 4.42 10.99
N LYS A 15 -12.67 4.23 10.00
CA LYS A 15 -13.02 3.56 8.73
C LYS A 15 -13.43 2.11 8.94
N ARG A 16 -12.75 1.37 9.83
CA ARG A 16 -13.09 -0.02 10.14
C ARG A 16 -14.39 -0.13 10.91
N ILE A 17 -14.61 0.79 11.85
CA ILE A 17 -15.85 0.84 12.65
C ILE A 17 -17.05 1.17 11.76
N LEU A 18 -16.93 2.21 10.93
CA LEU A 18 -17.99 2.61 10.01
C LEU A 18 -18.38 1.47 9.07
N HIS A 19 -17.39 0.80 8.48
CA HIS A 19 -17.65 -0.33 7.58
C HIS A 19 -18.37 -1.49 8.29
N ALA A 20 -17.98 -1.82 9.53
CA ALA A 20 -18.67 -2.87 10.29
C ALA A 20 -20.11 -2.48 10.62
N LEU A 21 -20.34 -1.21 10.97
CA LEU A 21 -21.69 -0.68 11.19
C LEU A 21 -22.53 -0.71 9.91
N GLU A 22 -21.98 -0.29 8.76
CA GLU A 22 -22.64 -0.38 7.45
C GLU A 22 -23.13 -1.80 7.17
N ILE A 23 -22.26 -2.81 7.33
CA ILE A 23 -22.65 -4.21 7.10
C ILE A 23 -23.74 -4.65 8.08
N CYS A 24 -23.63 -4.29 9.36
CA CYS A 24 -24.65 -4.63 10.35
C CYS A 24 -26.01 -4.02 9.99
N LEU A 25 -26.03 -2.75 9.59
CA LEU A 25 -27.26 -2.03 9.25
C LEU A 25 -27.87 -2.53 7.94
N MET A 26 -27.06 -2.82 6.92
CA MET A 26 -27.53 -3.29 5.62
C MET A 26 -28.05 -4.73 5.64
N THR A 27 -27.41 -5.60 6.43
CA THR A 27 -27.71 -7.05 6.40
C THR A 27 -28.58 -7.51 7.57
N GLY A 28 -28.70 -6.69 8.63
CA GLY A 28 -29.34 -7.07 9.89
C GLY A 28 -28.56 -8.11 10.70
N LYS A 29 -27.35 -8.50 10.26
CA LYS A 29 -26.50 -9.52 10.91
C LYS A 29 -25.20 -8.90 11.44
N PRO A 30 -24.64 -9.42 12.55
CA PRO A 30 -23.34 -8.95 13.05
C PRO A 30 -22.24 -9.10 11.99
N TYR A 31 -21.35 -8.11 11.87
CA TYR A 31 -20.22 -8.15 10.94
C TYR A 31 -19.28 -9.34 11.21
N SER A 32 -19.13 -9.74 12.48
CA SER A 32 -18.36 -10.90 12.94
C SER A 32 -18.84 -12.19 12.27
N SER A 33 -20.13 -12.33 12.01
CA SER A 33 -20.72 -13.51 11.33
C SER A 33 -20.23 -13.67 9.89
N PHE A 34 -19.83 -12.58 9.22
CA PHE A 34 -19.27 -12.62 7.87
C PHE A 34 -17.74 -12.84 7.86
N ARG A 35 -17.08 -12.73 9.02
CA ARG A 35 -15.65 -12.97 9.15
C ARG A 35 -15.40 -14.45 9.39
N SER A 36 -15.47 -15.24 8.33
CA SER A 36 -15.26 -16.70 8.44
C SER A 36 -13.84 -17.09 8.89
N ASN A 37 -12.85 -16.19 8.77
CA ASN A 37 -11.42 -16.47 8.97
C ASN A 37 -10.90 -17.73 8.23
N THR A 38 -11.70 -18.30 7.32
CA THR A 38 -11.35 -19.51 6.58
C THR A 38 -10.35 -19.15 5.51
N ILE A 39 -9.17 -19.75 5.57
CA ILE A 39 -8.17 -19.66 4.50
C ILE A 39 -8.76 -20.38 3.29
N LYS A 40 -9.14 -19.62 2.25
CA LYS A 40 -9.59 -20.20 0.98
C LYS A 40 -8.43 -20.97 0.34
N LYS A 41 -8.52 -22.30 0.30
CA LYS A 41 -7.58 -23.15 -0.43
C LYS A 41 -7.72 -22.83 -1.92
N ARG A 42 -6.61 -22.49 -2.57
CA ARG A 42 -6.56 -22.30 -4.02
C ARG A 42 -6.26 -23.65 -4.68
N THR A 43 -6.78 -23.86 -5.88
CA THR A 43 -6.57 -25.08 -6.69
C THR A 43 -5.19 -25.10 -7.37
N PHE A 44 -4.28 -24.23 -6.95
CA PHE A 44 -2.93 -24.13 -7.47
C PHE A 44 -1.94 -23.94 -6.32
N ARG A 45 -0.70 -24.38 -6.55
CA ARG A 45 0.41 -24.18 -5.63
C ARG A 45 0.86 -22.72 -5.67
N ILE A 46 0.89 -22.07 -4.51
CA ILE A 46 1.36 -20.69 -4.39
C ILE A 46 2.81 -20.72 -3.93
N ILE A 47 3.72 -20.24 -4.78
CA ILE A 47 5.10 -19.98 -4.42
C ILE A 47 5.22 -18.47 -4.15
N LYS A 48 5.61 -18.08 -2.94
CA LYS A 48 5.71 -16.67 -2.56
C LYS A 48 7.16 -16.22 -2.52
N VAL A 49 7.47 -15.26 -3.38
CA VAL A 49 8.78 -14.64 -3.50
C VAL A 49 8.66 -13.17 -3.10
N GLY A 50 9.55 -12.70 -2.24
CA GLY A 50 9.64 -11.31 -1.82
C GLY A 50 11.00 -10.73 -2.15
N LEU A 51 11.04 -9.50 -2.65
CA LEU A 51 12.28 -8.75 -2.84
C LEU A 51 12.50 -7.81 -1.65
N ASN A 52 13.68 -7.89 -1.04
CA ASN A 52 14.07 -6.99 0.03
C ASN A 52 15.56 -6.66 -0.08
N CYS A 53 15.92 -5.42 0.21
CA CYS A 53 17.31 -4.98 0.29
C CYS A 53 17.51 -4.20 1.59
N GLU A 54 18.75 -3.76 1.81
CA GLU A 54 19.04 -2.87 2.91
C GLU A 54 18.17 -1.59 2.85
N ARG A 55 17.75 -1.11 4.02
CA ARG A 55 16.83 0.02 4.15
C ARG A 55 17.39 1.30 3.52
N GLN A 56 18.70 1.53 3.68
CA GLN A 56 19.34 2.72 3.12
C GLN A 56 19.31 2.70 1.59
N ILE A 57 19.62 1.56 0.99
CA ILE A 57 19.56 1.34 -0.47
C ILE A 57 18.14 1.55 -0.98
N LEU A 58 17.13 0.98 -0.30
CA LEU A 58 15.73 1.14 -0.66
C LEU A 58 15.31 2.62 -0.67
N TYR A 59 15.70 3.38 0.35
CA TYR A 59 15.34 4.79 0.47
C TYR A 59 16.01 5.65 -0.58
N ASN A 60 17.29 5.39 -0.88
CA ASN A 60 18.00 6.07 -1.95
C ASN A 60 17.34 5.81 -3.31
N ARG A 61 16.97 4.55 -3.60
CA ARG A 61 16.24 4.19 -4.83
C ARG A 61 14.88 4.85 -4.92
N ILE A 62 14.13 4.93 -3.81
CA ILE A 62 12.83 5.62 -3.77
C ILE A 62 13.01 7.10 -4.08
N ASN A 63 13.98 7.78 -3.46
CA ASN A 63 14.22 9.19 -3.69
C ASN A 63 14.57 9.45 -5.16
N LEU A 64 15.53 8.69 -5.70
CA LEU A 64 15.93 8.79 -7.10
C LEU A 64 14.77 8.52 -8.06
N ARG A 65 13.91 7.55 -7.74
CA ARG A 65 12.72 7.26 -8.56
C ARG A 65 11.76 8.43 -8.58
N VAL A 66 11.54 9.09 -7.44
CA VAL A 66 10.68 10.29 -7.39
C VAL A 66 11.29 11.42 -8.22
N ASP A 67 12.59 11.65 -8.11
CA ASP A 67 13.28 12.66 -8.94
C ASP A 67 13.08 12.40 -10.44
N LYS A 68 13.29 11.14 -10.87
CA LYS A 68 13.01 10.72 -12.25
C LYS A 68 11.55 10.86 -12.66
N MET A 69 10.59 10.64 -11.75
CA MET A 69 9.18 10.85 -12.06
C MET A 69 8.88 12.33 -12.34
N ILE A 70 9.50 13.24 -11.59
CA ILE A 70 9.36 14.68 -11.82
C ILE A 70 9.98 15.06 -13.17
N GLU A 71 11.20 14.59 -13.46
CA GLU A 71 11.85 14.78 -14.76
C GLU A 71 11.02 14.23 -15.93
N ASN A 72 10.32 13.12 -15.71
CA ASN A 72 9.46 12.48 -16.71
C ASN A 72 8.03 13.09 -16.80
N GLY A 73 7.78 14.24 -16.17
CA GLY A 73 6.52 14.97 -16.34
C GLY A 73 5.39 14.60 -15.37
N LEU A 74 5.69 14.05 -14.18
CA LEU A 74 4.65 13.78 -13.16
C LEU A 74 3.83 15.04 -12.79
N ILE A 75 4.47 16.22 -12.80
CA ILE A 75 3.78 17.48 -12.49
C ILE A 75 2.75 17.81 -13.58
N ASP A 76 3.12 17.66 -14.85
CA ASP A 76 2.24 17.90 -15.99
C ASP A 76 1.08 16.89 -16.01
N GLU A 77 1.38 15.63 -15.73
CA GLU A 77 0.36 14.59 -15.57
C GLU A 77 -0.63 14.95 -14.45
N ALA A 78 -0.12 15.35 -13.29
CA ALA A 78 -0.93 15.77 -12.15
C ALA A 78 -1.81 16.99 -12.49
N HIS A 79 -1.29 17.97 -13.23
CA HIS A 79 -2.08 19.10 -13.72
C HIS A 79 -3.24 18.63 -14.61
N GLY A 80 -2.99 17.69 -15.53
CA GLY A 80 -4.01 17.14 -16.43
C GLY A 80 -5.18 16.47 -15.70
N VAL A 81 -4.92 15.79 -14.58
CA VAL A 81 -5.95 15.12 -13.77
C VAL A 81 -6.49 15.96 -12.62
N TYR A 82 -5.96 17.17 -12.40
CA TYR A 82 -6.34 18.04 -11.29
C TYR A 82 -7.83 18.38 -11.20
N PRO A 83 -8.58 18.61 -12.31
CA PRO A 83 -10.03 18.82 -12.25
C PRO A 83 -10.78 17.66 -11.55
N ASN A 84 -10.22 16.45 -11.61
CA ASN A 84 -10.78 15.25 -11.05
C ASN A 84 -10.30 14.94 -9.62
N LYS A 85 -9.59 15.86 -8.94
CA LYS A 85 -8.93 15.62 -7.64
C LYS A 85 -9.81 15.06 -6.51
N HIS A 86 -11.14 15.20 -6.64
CA HIS A 86 -12.13 14.68 -5.70
C HIS A 86 -12.32 13.15 -5.81
N LEU A 87 -11.89 12.53 -6.91
CA LEU A 87 -11.99 11.09 -7.12
C LEU A 87 -11.00 10.33 -6.23
N ASN A 88 -11.48 9.26 -5.59
CA ASN A 88 -10.66 8.44 -4.70
C ASN A 88 -9.45 7.79 -5.39
N ALA A 89 -9.53 7.54 -6.70
CA ALA A 89 -8.41 7.01 -7.49
C ALA A 89 -7.18 7.94 -7.47
N LEU A 90 -7.39 9.25 -7.31
CA LEU A 90 -6.33 10.25 -7.26
C LEU A 90 -5.87 10.56 -5.82
N ASN A 91 -6.45 9.90 -4.82
CA ASN A 91 -6.01 9.98 -3.43
C ASN A 91 -4.84 9.00 -3.17
N THR A 92 -3.76 9.16 -3.94
CA THR A 92 -2.54 8.34 -3.84
C THR A 92 -1.31 9.23 -3.64
N VAL A 93 -0.22 8.62 -3.17
CA VAL A 93 1.08 9.30 -2.98
C VAL A 93 1.60 9.75 -4.34
N GLY A 94 1.98 11.02 -4.46
CA GLY A 94 2.27 11.69 -5.74
C GLY A 94 1.26 12.80 -5.97
N TYR A 95 0.07 12.43 -6.44
CA TYR A 95 -0.98 13.40 -6.79
C TYR A 95 -1.47 14.20 -5.59
N LYS A 96 -1.67 13.58 -4.42
CA LYS A 96 -2.22 14.28 -3.26
C LYS A 96 -1.32 15.45 -2.82
N GLU A 97 -0.01 15.22 -2.80
CA GLU A 97 0.99 16.22 -2.46
C GLU A 97 1.05 17.34 -3.52
N LEU A 98 1.04 16.97 -4.81
CA LEU A 98 1.03 17.94 -5.92
C LEU A 98 -0.24 18.78 -5.93
N PHE A 99 -1.41 18.18 -5.69
CA PHE A 99 -2.68 18.92 -5.60
C PHE A 99 -2.68 19.91 -4.43
N ALA A 100 -2.06 19.56 -3.31
CA ALA A 100 -1.89 20.50 -2.19
C ALA A 100 -0.98 21.68 -2.59
N SER A 101 0.01 21.44 -3.45
CA SER A 101 0.83 22.52 -4.01
C SER A 101 0.04 23.39 -4.99
N PHE A 102 -0.75 22.79 -5.88
CA PHE A 102 -1.62 23.51 -6.82
C PHE A 102 -2.71 24.32 -6.12
N ASP A 103 -3.17 23.87 -4.95
CA ASP A 103 -4.06 24.60 -4.04
C ASP A 103 -3.35 25.77 -3.32
N GLY A 104 -2.04 25.95 -3.48
CA GLY A 104 -1.25 26.98 -2.79
C GLY A 104 -1.00 26.69 -1.31
N LYS A 105 -1.27 25.47 -0.82
CA LYS A 105 -1.11 25.11 0.60
C LYS A 105 0.33 24.81 0.99
N ILE A 106 1.13 24.33 0.04
CA ILE A 106 2.56 24.02 0.20
C ILE A 106 3.33 24.38 -1.07
N SER A 107 4.64 24.60 -0.96
CA SER A 107 5.48 24.80 -2.15
C SER A 107 5.62 23.50 -2.96
N GLN A 108 5.98 23.63 -4.24
CA GLN A 108 6.25 22.46 -5.10
C GLN A 108 7.43 21.63 -4.57
N GLU A 109 8.46 22.29 -4.05
CA GLU A 109 9.61 21.63 -3.42
C GLU A 109 9.18 20.80 -2.19
N GLU A 110 8.33 21.38 -1.34
CA GLU A 110 7.79 20.69 -0.17
C GLU A 110 6.91 19.50 -0.61
N ALA A 111 6.10 19.65 -1.65
CA ALA A 111 5.32 18.54 -2.21
C ALA A 111 6.23 17.39 -2.66
N ILE A 112 7.32 17.67 -3.39
CA ILE A 112 8.28 16.66 -3.83
C ILE A 112 8.93 15.95 -2.62
N GLN A 113 9.32 16.69 -1.59
CA GLN A 113 9.86 16.09 -0.36
C GLN A 113 8.82 15.23 0.36
N GLN A 114 7.57 15.65 0.41
CA GLN A 114 6.49 14.86 0.96
C GLN A 114 6.23 13.57 0.16
N ILE A 115 6.31 13.60 -1.17
CA ILE A 115 6.19 12.41 -2.01
C ILE A 115 7.29 11.40 -1.67
N LYS A 116 8.55 11.85 -1.55
CA LYS A 116 9.68 11.00 -1.13
C LYS A 116 9.41 10.39 0.26
N ASN A 117 9.01 11.22 1.22
CA ASN A 117 8.71 10.79 2.59
C ASN A 117 7.58 9.77 2.66
N ASN A 118 6.46 10.05 1.99
CA ASN A 118 5.27 9.21 2.01
C ASN A 118 5.50 7.91 1.22
N SER A 119 6.27 7.94 0.15
CA SER A 119 6.72 6.73 -0.56
C SER A 119 7.57 5.82 0.35
N ARG A 120 8.50 6.39 1.13
CA ARG A 120 9.30 5.63 2.12
C ARG A 120 8.44 5.05 3.24
N LYS A 121 7.47 5.82 3.76
CA LYS A 121 6.50 5.35 4.76
C LYS A 121 5.65 4.21 4.20
N TYR A 122 5.22 4.31 2.95
CA TYR A 122 4.44 3.29 2.27
C TYR A 122 5.25 1.99 2.06
N ALA A 123 6.47 2.08 1.54
CA ALA A 123 7.37 0.94 1.40
C ALA A 123 7.64 0.25 2.74
N ARG A 124 7.84 1.02 3.82
CA ARG A 124 7.98 0.46 5.18
C ARG A 124 6.73 -0.31 5.60
N LYS A 125 5.53 0.24 5.38
CA LYS A 125 4.26 -0.44 5.69
C LYS A 125 4.10 -1.73 4.91
N GLN A 126 4.46 -1.75 3.63
CA GLN A 126 4.45 -2.95 2.79
C GLN A 126 5.38 -4.02 3.35
N LEU A 127 6.64 -3.67 3.66
CA LEU A 127 7.59 -4.61 4.26
C LEU A 127 7.11 -5.15 5.62
N THR A 128 6.56 -4.29 6.49
CA THR A 128 5.96 -4.73 7.75
C THR A 128 4.82 -5.72 7.52
N TRP A 129 4.00 -5.50 6.49
CA TRP A 129 2.89 -6.39 6.16
C TRP A 129 3.39 -7.74 5.65
N PHE A 130 4.31 -7.75 4.68
CA PHE A 130 4.88 -8.98 4.12
C PHE A 130 5.68 -9.79 5.15
N ARG A 131 6.41 -9.15 6.08
CA ARG A 131 7.16 -9.85 7.14
C ARG A 131 6.30 -10.68 8.10
N LYS A 132 4.98 -10.42 8.15
CA LYS A 132 4.03 -11.24 8.92
C LYS A 132 3.82 -12.60 8.27
N ASP A 133 3.98 -12.70 6.96
CA ASP A 133 3.84 -13.94 6.21
C ASP A 133 5.18 -14.67 6.16
N LYS A 134 5.29 -15.74 6.97
CA LYS A 134 6.49 -16.58 7.07
C LYS A 134 6.68 -17.51 5.87
N SER A 135 5.71 -17.60 4.97
CA SER A 135 5.80 -18.42 3.75
C SER A 135 6.50 -17.71 2.58
N ILE A 136 6.82 -16.41 2.73
CA ILE A 136 7.56 -15.65 1.72
C ILE A 136 9.04 -15.98 1.82
N GLN A 137 9.62 -16.48 0.72
CA GLN A 137 11.06 -16.56 0.55
C GLN A 137 11.60 -15.22 0.07
N TRP A 138 12.60 -14.68 0.77
CA TRP A 138 13.18 -13.37 0.50
C TRP A 138 14.47 -13.47 -0.32
N PHE A 139 14.63 -12.56 -1.28
CA PHE A 139 15.79 -12.41 -2.14
C PHE A 139 16.19 -10.94 -2.25
N GLU A 140 17.46 -10.70 -2.56
CA GLU A 140 17.94 -9.37 -2.92
C GLU A 140 17.55 -9.01 -4.37
N PRO A 141 17.30 -7.72 -4.66
CA PRO A 141 17.10 -7.27 -6.03
C PRO A 141 18.34 -7.57 -6.88
N GLY A 142 18.16 -8.32 -7.98
CA GLY A 142 19.25 -8.75 -8.86
C GLY A 142 19.56 -10.25 -8.77
N GLU A 143 19.03 -10.96 -7.77
CA GLU A 143 19.21 -12.41 -7.63
C GLU A 143 18.24 -13.23 -8.51
N SER A 144 18.06 -12.84 -9.78
CA SER A 144 17.10 -13.49 -10.68
C SER A 144 17.36 -14.98 -10.85
N GLU A 145 18.63 -15.38 -10.96
CA GLU A 145 19.02 -16.79 -11.09
C GLU A 145 18.60 -17.62 -9.87
N LYS A 146 18.91 -17.14 -8.65
CA LYS A 146 18.52 -17.80 -7.40
C LYS A 146 17.00 -17.90 -7.24
N ILE A 147 16.26 -16.88 -7.68
CA ILE A 147 14.80 -16.91 -7.68
C ILE A 147 14.28 -18.00 -8.61
N ILE A 148 14.84 -18.12 -9.83
CA ILE A 148 14.47 -19.16 -10.79
C ILE A 148 14.80 -20.55 -10.25
N GLU A 149 15.98 -20.76 -9.69
CA GLU A 149 16.37 -22.02 -9.04
C GLU A 149 15.42 -22.38 -7.89
N TYR A 150 15.08 -21.41 -7.03
CA TYR A 150 14.12 -21.61 -5.96
C TYR A 150 12.75 -22.03 -6.51
N ILE A 151 12.24 -21.35 -7.53
CA ILE A 151 10.96 -21.70 -8.14
C ILE A 151 11.01 -23.13 -8.70
N ASN A 152 12.06 -23.49 -9.45
CA ASN A 152 12.23 -24.83 -10.02
C ASN A 152 12.29 -25.92 -8.94
N SER A 153 12.91 -25.65 -7.78
CA SER A 153 12.91 -26.58 -6.64
C SER A 153 11.53 -26.81 -5.99
N LYS A 154 10.55 -25.96 -6.33
CA LYS A 154 9.17 -26.00 -5.83
C LYS A 154 8.17 -26.36 -6.93
N VAL A 155 8.61 -26.68 -8.15
CA VAL A 155 7.76 -27.24 -9.21
C VAL A 155 7.83 -28.75 -9.14
#